data_AF-W2SYC8-F1
#
_entry.id   AF-W2SYC8-F1
#
_cell.length_a   1.000
_cell.length_b   1.000
_cell.length_c   1.000
_cell.angle_alpha   90.00
_cell.angle_beta   90.00
_cell.angle_gamma   90.00
#
_symmetry.space_group_name_H-M   'P 1'
#
loop_
_entity.id
_entity.type
_entity.pdbx_description
1 polymer ?
#
loop_
_entity_poly.entity_id
_entity_poly.type
_entity_poly.pdbx_seq_one_letter_code
_entity_poly.pdbx_strand_id
1 'polypeptide(L)' 'MRCLFLRRSHDNVLVWVTDKFELQCVFSPLVSAIMATTLVDRLLKSLKYHEQRYFILHIPSF' A
#
# COMPACT_ATOMS: atom_id res chain seq x y z
N MET A 1 -11.86 -0.95 6.58
CA MET A 1 -10.87 -0.57 5.55
C MET A 1 -11.03 0.92 5.23
N ARG A 2 -9.96 1.71 5.36
CA ARG A 2 -9.97 3.15 5.02
C ARG A 2 -8.90 3.42 3.97
N CYS A 3 -9.27 4.10 2.88
CA CYS A 3 -8.34 4.55 1.85
C CYS A 3 -8.45 6.08 1.74
N LEU A 4 -7.31 6.76 1.78
CA LEU A 4 -7.22 8.21 1.78
C LEU A 4 -6.17 8.63 0.77
N PHE A 5 -6.54 9.51 -0.15
CA PHE A 5 -5.63 10.10 -1.12
C PHE A 5 -5.49 11.60 -0.84
N LEU A 6 -4.32 12.01 -0.40
CA LEU A 6 -3.96 13.39 -0.13
C LEU A 6 -3.16 13.93 -1.31
N ARG A 7 -3.67 14.99 -1.92
CA ARG A 7 -2.93 15.73 -2.95
C ARG A 7 -2.23 16.91 -2.28
N ARG A 8 -0.90 16.95 -2.30
CA ARG A 8 -0.11 18.09 -1.83
C ARG A 8 0.57 18.78 -3.02
N SER A 9 1.08 19.98 -2.81
CA SER A 9 1.73 20.78 -3.85
C SER A 9 3.01 20.11 -4.39
N HIS A 10 3.73 19.39 -3.53
CA HIS A 10 5.01 18.76 -3.88
C HIS A 10 4.93 17.25 -4.05
N ASP A 11 3.87 16.61 -3.56
CA ASP A 11 3.75 15.15 -3.56
C ASP A 11 2.30 14.73 -3.31
N ASN A 12 1.97 13.50 -3.68
CA ASN A 12 0.66 12.90 -3.42
C ASN A 12 0.85 11.71 -2.49
N VAL A 13 0.04 11.61 -1.44
CA VAL A 13 0.13 10.53 -0.47
C VAL A 13 -1.12 9.67 -0.56
N LEU A 14 -0.94 8.36 -0.73
CA LEU A 14 -2.00 7.37 -0.59
C LEU A 14 -1.78 6.61 0.70
N VAL A 15 -2.78 6.63 1.57
CA VAL A 15 -2.82 5.87 2.82
C VAL A 15 -3.91 4.82 2.72
N TRP A 16 -3.53 3.56 2.90
CA TRP A 16 -4.45 2.43 2.96
C TRP A 16 -4.30 1.73 4.31
N VAL A 17 -5.35 1.82 5.12
CA VAL A 17 -5.43 1.17 6.43
C VAL A 17 -6.37 -0.04 6.36
N THR A 18 -5.85 -1.19 6.74
CA THR A 18 -6.59 -2.43 6.99
C THR A 18 -6.45 -2.83 8.46
N ASP A 19 -7.19 -3.84 8.91
CA ASP A 19 -7.14 -4.28 10.31
C ASP A 19 -5.81 -4.99 10.66
N LYS A 20 -5.03 -5.38 9.64
CA LYS A 20 -3.79 -6.16 9.80
C LYS A 20 -2.53 -5.37 9.47
N PHE A 21 -2.64 -4.37 8.60
CA PHE A 21 -1.50 -3.56 8.15
C PHE A 21 -1.95 -2.18 7.71
N GLU A 22 -0.98 -1.27 7.71
CA GLU A 22 -1.08 0.06 7.13
C GLU A 22 -0.05 0.21 6.00
N LEU A 23 -0.49 0.70 4.85
CA LEU A 23 0.35 0.98 3.69
C LEU A 23 0.29 2.48 3.40
N GLN A 24 1.45 3.14 3.45
CA GLN A 24 1.62 4.52 3.06
C GLN A 24 2.51 4.60 1.82
N CYS A 25 2.03 5.26 0.77
CA CYS A 25 2.77 5.46 -0.47
C CYS A 25 2.85 6.95 -0.79
N VAL A 26 4.07 7.43 -1.04
CA VAL A 26 4.34 8.80 -1.48
C VAL A 26 4.64 8.77 -2.97
N PHE A 27 3.91 9.59 -3.72
CA PHE A 27 4.00 9.71 -5.17
C PHE A 27 4.43 11.11 -5.59
N SER A 28 5.06 11.19 -6.75
CA SER A 28 5.32 12.46 -7.44
C SER A 28 4.00 13.24 -7.68
N PRO A 29 4.03 14.58 -7.68
CA PRO A 29 2.82 15.40 -7.83
C PRO A 29 2.13 15.22 -9.19
N LEU A 30 2.84 14.67 -10.17
CA LEU A 30 2.32 14.36 -11.50
C LEU A 30 1.44 13.09 -11.53
N VAL A 31 1.48 12.28 -10.46
CA VAL A 31 0.74 11.02 -10.40
C VAL A 31 -0.72 11.30 -10.04
N SER A 32 -1.65 10.88 -10.90
CA SER A 32 -3.08 10.99 -10.63
C SER A 32 -3.55 9.97 -9.58
N ALA A 33 -4.67 10.27 -8.91
CA ALA A 33 -5.27 9.35 -7.94
C ALA A 33 -5.58 7.96 -8.55
N ILE A 34 -6.03 7.93 -9.81
CA ILE A 34 -6.31 6.69 -10.55
C ILE A 34 -5.03 5.88 -10.73
N MET A 35 -3.94 6.54 -11.14
CA MET A 35 -2.66 5.89 -11.38
C MET A 35 -2.03 5.40 -10.07
N ALA A 36 -2.08 6.20 -9.00
CA ALA A 36 -1.66 5.81 -7.66
C ALA A 36 -2.42 4.55 -7.17
N THR A 37 -3.75 4.55 -7.30
CA THR A 37 -4.58 3.41 -6.88
C THR A 37 -4.25 2.15 -7.67
N THR A 38 -4.05 2.28 -8.98
CA THR A 38 -3.67 1.16 -9.86
C THR A 38 -2.29 0.58 -9.49
N LEU A 39 -1.32 1.43 -9.17
CA LEU A 39 0.00 1.00 -8.74
C LEU A 39 -0.04 0.27 -7.40
N VAL A 40 -0.84 0.78 -6.45
CA VAL A 40 -1.02 0.16 -5.14
C VAL A 40 -1.74 -1.18 -5.25
N ASP A 41 -2.79 -1.30 -6.08
CA ASP A 41 -3.46 -2.58 -6.33
C ASP A 41 -2.51 -3.63 -6.92
N ARG A 42 -1.66 -3.24 -7.87
CA ARG A 42 -0.62 -4.13 -8.43
C ARG A 42 0.40 -4.54 -7.37
N LEU A 43 0.83 -3.61 -6.51
CA LEU A 43 1.74 -3.91 -5.41
C LEU A 43 1.12 -4.94 -4.46
N LEU A 44 -0.12 -4.73 -4.02
CA LEU A 44 -0.82 -5.65 -3.13
C LEU A 44 -1.01 -7.04 -3.76
N LYS A 45 -1.34 -7.11 -5.05
CA LYS A 45 -1.42 -8.38 -5.79
C LYS A 45 -0.07 -9.10 -5.84
N SER A 46 1.01 -8.36 -6.08
CA SER A 46 2.37 -8.91 -6.10
C SER A 46 2.81 -9.39 -4.70
N LEU A 47 2.52 -8.61 -3.65
CA LEU A 47 2.78 -8.99 -2.27
C LEU A 47 2.01 -10.25 -1.87
N LYS A 48 0.72 -10.33 -2.23
CA LYS A 48 -0.11 -11.53 -1.99
C LYS A 48 0.43 -12.75 -2.72
N TYR A 49 0.88 -12.59 -3.97
CA TYR A 49 1.50 -13.67 -4.73
C TYR A 49 2.79 -14.17 -4.07
N HIS A 50 3.57 -13.25 -3.50
CA HIS A 50 4.82 -13.57 -2.81
C HIS A 50 4.67 -13.72 -1.29
N GLU A 51 3.45 -13.92 -0.76
CA GLU A 51 3.20 -13.97 0.68
C GLU A 51 4.07 -15.02 1.38
N GLN A 52 4.21 -16.20 0.77
CA GLN A 52 5.06 -17.29 1.26
C GLN A 52 6.56 -16.95 1.35
N ARG A 53 7.01 -15.88 0.65
CA ARG A 53 8.42 -15.51 0.52
C ARG A 53 8.80 -14.28 1.35
N TYR A 54 7.86 -13.36 1.58
CA TYR A 54 8.13 -12.09 2.27
C TYR A 54 7.52 -12.00 3.67
N PHE A 55 6.44 -12.74 3.98
CA PHE A 55 5.91 -12.79 5.33
C PHE A 55 6.53 -13.97 6.07
N ILE A 56 7.61 -13.69 6.79
CA ILE A 56 8.08 -14.60 7.84
C ILE A 56 6.99 -14.57 8.93
N LEU A 57 6.06 -15.51 8.85
CA LEU A 57 5.16 -15.85 9.94
C LEU A 57 6.01 -16.50 11.05
N HIS A 58 6.77 -15.70 11.79
CA HIS A 58 7.21 -16.10 13.12
C HIS A 58 5.96 -16.14 14.00
N ILE A 59 5.23 -17.24 13.91
CA ILE A 59 4.27 -17.64 14.94
C ILE A 59 5.16 -18.20 16.05
N PRO A 60 5.28 -17.55 17.21
CA PRO A 60 5.89 -18.19 18.35
C PRO A 60 4.93 -19.31 18.77
N SER A 61 5.34 -20.55 18.57
CA SER A 61 4.67 -21.70 19.17
C SER A 61 4.89 -21.65 20.69
N PHE A 62 3.86 -21.21 21.42
CA PHE A 62 3.74 -21.37 22.87
C PHE A 62 2.79 -22.52 23.17
#